data_AF-A0A951HD78-F1
#
_entry.id   AF-A0A951HD78-F1
#
_cell.length_a   1.000
_cell.length_b   1.000
_cell.length_c   1.000
_cell.angle_alpha   90.00
_cell.angle_beta   90.00
_cell.angle_gamma   90.00
#
_symmetry.space_group_name_H-M   'P 1'
#
loop_
_entity.id
_entity.type
_entity.pdbx_description
1 polymer ?
#
loop_
_entity_poly.entity_id
_entity_poly.type
_entity_poly.pdbx_seq_one_letter_code
_entity_poly.pdbx_strand_id
1 'polypeptide(L)'
;MRPQASAEAAHAVLEQAVPDDCKLDLHVNLIAHGRAICRAQGNGGSRCGDCSLRSHCAYGKNLRLKSSTILITSKKSPANIQRDTDFFVTLKARPKR
;
A
#
# COMPACT_ATOMS: atom_id res chain seq x y z
N MET A 1 15.48 -12.69 -6.43
CA MET A 1 14.02 -12.94 -6.50
C MET A 1 13.76 -13.86 -7.68
N ARG A 2 12.94 -14.91 -7.52
CA ARG A 2 12.65 -15.85 -8.60
C ARG A 2 11.66 -15.19 -9.57
N PRO A 3 12.05 -14.81 -10.80
CA PRO A 3 11.09 -14.27 -11.75
C PRO A 3 10.14 -15.39 -12.17
N GLN A 4 8.83 -15.15 -12.14
CA GLN A 4 7.78 -16.07 -12.64
C GLN A 4 7.67 -17.39 -11.85
N ALA A 5 7.43 -17.31 -10.54
CA ALA A 5 7.02 -18.49 -9.77
C ALA A 5 5.56 -18.86 -10.12
N SER A 6 5.28 -20.16 -10.27
CA SER A 6 3.91 -20.66 -10.33
C SER A 6 3.24 -20.54 -8.96
N ALA A 7 1.90 -20.61 -8.94
CA ALA A 7 1.13 -20.54 -7.71
C ALA A 7 1.52 -21.66 -6.73
N GLU A 8 1.73 -22.88 -7.23
CA GLU A 8 2.11 -24.05 -6.44
C GLU A 8 3.49 -23.87 -5.81
N ALA A 9 4.43 -23.33 -6.59
CA ALA A 9 5.78 -23.08 -6.09
C ALA A 9 5.82 -21.97 -5.02
N ALA A 10 4.97 -20.94 -5.17
CA ALA A 10 4.84 -19.91 -4.14
C ALA A 10 4.19 -20.47 -2.87
N HIS A 11 3.17 -21.32 -3.02
CA HIS A 11 2.51 -21.99 -1.90
C HIS A 11 3.49 -22.85 -1.11
N ALA A 12 4.28 -23.69 -1.78
CA ALA A 12 5.26 -24.56 -1.12
C ALA A 12 6.28 -23.78 -0.26
N VAL A 13 6.72 -22.61 -0.73
CA VAL A 13 7.66 -21.76 0.02
C VAL A 13 6.98 -21.08 1.21
N LEU A 14 5.77 -20.55 1.03
CA LEU A 14 5.04 -19.88 2.10
C LEU A 14 4.60 -20.85 3.19
N GLU A 15 4.19 -22.06 2.80
CA GLU A 15 3.78 -23.13 3.72
C GLU A 15 4.89 -23.51 4.71
N GLN A 16 6.14 -23.49 4.27
CA GLN A 16 7.30 -23.81 5.11
C GLN A 16 7.75 -22.64 5.99
N ALA A 17 7.45 -21.40 5.60
CA ALA A 17 7.91 -20.19 6.27
C ALA A 17 6.91 -19.61 7.27
N VAL A 18 5.63 -19.97 7.15
CA VAL A 18 4.52 -19.33 7.87
C VAL A 18 3.90 -20.33 8.86
N PRO A 19 3.82 -20.00 10.16
CA PRO A 19 3.12 -20.81 11.15
C PRO A 19 1.64 -21.01 10.79
N ASP A 20 1.10 -22.19 11.08
CA ASP A 20 -0.29 -22.57 10.78
C ASP A 20 -1.31 -21.55 11.31
N ASP A 21 -1.08 -21.05 12.51
CA ASP A 21 -1.98 -20.14 13.23
C ASP A 21 -2.25 -18.82 12.50
N CYS A 22 -1.37 -18.41 11.57
CA CYS A 22 -1.46 -17.11 10.88
C CYS A 22 -1.60 -17.21 9.36
N LYS A 23 -1.76 -18.42 8.80
CA LYS A 23 -1.87 -18.63 7.34
C LYS A 23 -3.07 -17.91 6.73
N LEU A 24 -4.22 -17.98 7.39
CA LEU A 24 -5.45 -17.33 6.91
C LEU A 24 -5.31 -15.80 6.94
N ASP A 25 -4.80 -15.26 8.05
CA ASP A 25 -4.57 -13.82 8.20
C ASP A 25 -3.58 -13.31 7.16
N LEU A 26 -2.49 -14.04 6.94
CA LEU A 26 -1.52 -13.72 5.92
C LEU A 26 -2.17 -13.68 4.53
N HIS A 27 -2.98 -14.69 4.19
CA HIS A 27 -3.66 -14.77 2.89
C HIS A 27 -4.57 -13.57 2.63
N VAL A 28 -5.44 -13.26 3.60
CA VAL A 28 -6.37 -12.12 3.49
C VAL A 28 -5.61 -10.80 3.40
N ASN A 29 -4.58 -10.61 4.22
CA ASN A 29 -3.76 -9.41 4.23
C ASN A 29 -2.95 -9.24 2.93
N LEU A 30 -2.44 -10.32 2.35
CA LEU A 30 -1.77 -10.30 1.04
C LEU A 30 -2.71 -9.86 -0.08
N ILE A 31 -3.94 -10.39 -0.11
CA ILE A 31 -4.95 -10.00 -1.10
C ILE A 31 -5.33 -8.51 -0.94
N ALA A 32 -5.61 -8.09 0.29
CA ALA A 32 -5.94 -6.69 0.58
C ALA A 32 -4.79 -5.76 0.14
N HIS A 33 -3.55 -6.11 0.49
CA HIS A 33 -2.37 -5.34 0.11
C HIS A 33 -2.17 -5.27 -1.40
N GLY A 34 -2.33 -6.38 -2.13
CA GLY A 34 -2.17 -6.43 -3.59
C GLY A 34 -3.23 -5.61 -4.33
N ARG A 35 -4.45 -5.52 -3.79
CA ARG A 35 -5.54 -4.75 -4.40
C ARG A 35 -5.48 -3.25 -4.07
N ALA A 36 -5.01 -2.89 -2.88
CA ALA A 36 -4.96 -1.51 -2.43
C ALA A 36 -3.63 -0.79 -2.75
N ILE A 37 -2.49 -1.47 -2.55
CA ILE A 37 -1.15 -0.86 -2.54
C ILE A 37 -0.27 -1.45 -3.65
N CYS A 38 0.03 -2.75 -3.61
CA CYS A 38 0.95 -3.40 -4.56
C CYS A 38 0.24 -3.83 -5.86
N ARG A 39 -0.45 -2.88 -6.49
CA ARG A 39 -1.30 -3.11 -7.65
C ARG A 39 -0.47 -3.40 -8.91
N ALA A 40 -1.03 -4.21 -9.81
CA ALA A 40 -0.44 -4.48 -11.11
C ALA A 40 -0.37 -3.21 -11.97
N GLN A 41 0.56 -3.18 -12.94
CA GLN A 41 0.77 -2.04 -13.84
C GLN A 41 -0.52 -1.63 -14.58
N GLY A 42 -1.32 -2.60 -15.03
CA GLY A 42 -2.62 -2.33 -15.68
C GLY A 42 -3.73 -1.83 -14.75
N ASN A 43 -3.49 -1.80 -13.43
CA ASN A 43 -4.47 -1.42 -12.42
C ASN A 43 -4.00 -0.22 -11.58
N GLY A 44 -3.54 0.84 -12.23
CA GLY A 44 -3.18 2.11 -11.57
C GLY A 44 -1.79 2.14 -10.92
N GLY A 45 -0.96 1.11 -11.13
CA GLY A 45 0.43 1.05 -10.68
C GLY A 45 0.63 0.81 -9.18
N SER A 46 1.81 0.32 -8.81
CA SER A 46 2.16 0.04 -7.42
C SER A 46 2.39 1.33 -6.63
N ARG A 47 1.68 1.50 -5.51
CA ARG A 47 1.84 2.63 -4.57
C ARG A 47 2.96 2.35 -3.58
N CYS A 48 4.19 2.20 -4.07
CA CYS A 48 5.33 1.86 -3.22
C CYS A 48 5.64 2.93 -2.16
N GLY A 49 5.28 4.20 -2.40
CA GLY A 49 5.47 5.29 -1.41
C GLY A 49 4.72 5.05 -0.10
N ASP A 50 3.54 4.45 -0.17
CA ASP A 50 2.66 4.18 0.98
C ASP A 50 2.80 2.74 1.49
N CYS A 51 3.74 1.96 0.96
CA CYS A 51 3.90 0.54 1.28
C CYS A 51 4.80 0.35 2.51
N SER A 52 4.24 -0.13 3.62
CA SER A 52 5.00 -0.45 4.84
C SER A 52 6.10 -1.49 4.63
N LEU A 53 5.97 -2.34 3.60
CA LEU A 53 6.95 -3.38 3.27
C LEU A 53 8.10 -2.86 2.40
N ARG A 54 8.13 -1.57 2.05
CA ARG A 54 9.14 -1.00 1.14
C ARG A 54 10.58 -1.23 1.63
N SER A 55 10.81 -1.16 2.94
CA SER A 55 12.13 -1.42 3.55
C SER A 55 12.62 -2.86 3.37
N HIS A 56 11.72 -3.81 3.13
CA HIS A 56 12.04 -5.23 2.91
C HIS A 56 11.81 -5.67 1.45
N CYS A 57 11.11 -4.86 0.65
CA CYS A 57 10.78 -5.17 -0.74
C CYS A 57 11.92 -4.81 -1.70
N ALA A 58 12.49 -5.80 -2.38
CA ALA A 58 13.52 -5.56 -3.41
C ALA A 58 12.96 -4.72 -4.59
N TYR A 59 11.71 -4.95 -5.00
CA TYR A 59 11.08 -4.17 -6.08
C TYR A 59 10.90 -2.69 -5.68
N GLY A 60 10.34 -2.42 -4.49
CA GLY A 60 10.12 -1.07 -3.99
C GLY A 60 11.41 -0.28 -3.71
N LYS A 61 12.51 -0.97 -3.37
CA LYS A 61 13.85 -0.37 -3.26
C LYS A 61 14.42 0.05 -4.62
N ASN A 62 14.20 -0.77 -5.65
CA ASN A 62 14.69 -0.51 -7.00
C ASN A 62 13.83 0.48 -7.78
N LEU A 63 12.58 0.73 -7.35
CA LEU A 63 11.83 1.91 -7.76
C LEU A 63 12.53 3.16 -7.21
N ARG A 64 13.52 3.67 -7.95
CA ARG A 64 13.96 5.05 -7.81
C ARG A 64 12.72 5.93 -8.01
N LEU A 65 12.26 6.56 -6.93
CA LEU A 65 11.27 7.64 -7.02
C LEU A 65 11.81 8.65 -8.04
N LYS A 66 11.17 8.79 -9.20
CA LYS A 66 11.37 9.94 -10.08
C LYS A 66 10.73 11.15 -9.40
N SER A 67 11.33 11.63 -8.31
CA SER A 67 10.88 12.80 -7.56
C SER A 67 12.05 13.43 -6.82
N SER A 68 13.09 13.78 -7.57
CA SER A 68 14.06 14.80 -7.19
C SER A 68 13.99 15.96 -8.16
N THR A 69 12.77 16.44 -8.42
CA THR A 69 12.50 17.82 -8.82
C THR A 69 11.36 18.36 -7.96
N ILE A 70 11.46 18.19 -6.64
CA ILE A 70 10.90 19.20 -5.75
C ILE A 70 12.06 20.16 -5.52
N LEU A 71 11.98 21.25 -6.26
CA LEU A 71 12.75 22.45 -6.01
C LEU A 71 12.62 22.77 -4.53
N ILE A 72 13.76 22.84 -3.88
CA ILE A 72 13.94 23.51 -2.59
C ILE A 72 13.55 24.97 -2.83
N THR A 73 12.27 25.29 -2.70
CA THR A 73 11.82 26.66 -2.44
C THR A 73 11.17 26.67 -1.08
N SER A 74 12.05 26.83 -0.09
CA SER A 74 11.76 27.62 1.10
C SER A 74 10.81 28.77 0.73
N LYS A 75 9.57 28.75 1.23
CA LYS A 75 8.88 29.92 1.79
C LYS A 75 7.48 29.58 2.29
N LYS A 76 7.29 29.90 3.58
CA LYS A 76 6.05 30.15 4.34
C LYS A 76 5.04 29.02 4.47
N SER A 77 5.05 28.45 5.68
CA SER A 77 3.84 28.09 6.41
C SER A 77 2.88 29.28 6.46
N PRO A 78 1.58 29.07 6.23
CA PRO A 78 0.58 29.70 7.06
C PRO A 78 -0.29 28.67 7.77
N ALA A 79 -0.71 29.13 8.93
CA ALA A 79 -1.54 28.52 9.95
C ALA A 79 -2.79 27.78 9.47
N ASN A 80 -3.23 26.88 10.36
CA ASN A 80 -4.60 26.39 10.57
C ASN A 80 -4.95 25.04 9.91
N ILE A 81 -4.55 23.96 10.58
CA ILE A 81 -5.14 22.63 10.40
C ILE A 81 -6.34 22.56 11.34
N GLN A 82 -7.51 22.93 10.82
CA GLN A 82 -8.77 22.52 11.44
C GLN A 82 -8.92 21.03 11.15
N ARG A 83 -8.69 20.20 12.19
CA ARG A 83 -8.82 18.74 12.12
C ARG A 83 -10.29 18.40 11.86
N ASP A 84 -10.61 18.06 10.63
CA ASP A 84 -11.94 17.61 10.22
C ASP A 84 -12.10 16.15 10.67
N THR A 85 -12.99 15.92 11.63
CA THR A 85 -13.18 14.64 12.34
C THR A 85 -14.14 13.69 11.62
N ASP A 86 -14.13 13.64 10.29
CA ASP A 86 -15.07 12.82 9.52
C ASP A 86 -14.40 11.60 8.89
N PHE A 87 -13.66 10.84 9.71
CA PHE A 87 -13.15 9.50 9.40
C PHE A 87 -14.18 8.38 9.69
N PHE A 88 -15.44 8.69 10.00
CA PHE A 88 -16.48 7.69 10.19
C PHE A 88 -17.64 7.83 9.20
N VAL A 89 -17.60 6.99 8.17
CA VAL A 89 -18.71 6.15 7.66
C VAL A 89 -20.13 6.77 7.73
N THR A 90 -20.60 7.28 6.59
CA THR A 90 -22.00 7.37 6.14
C THR A 90 -23.09 7.77 7.14
N LEU A 91 -23.50 9.05 7.13
CA LEU A 91 -24.90 9.44 7.27
C LEU A 91 -25.23 10.56 6.26
N LYS A 92 -26.03 10.22 5.25
CA LYS A 92 -26.49 11.10 4.18
C LYS A 92 -27.50 12.11 4.75
N ALA A 93 -27.11 13.36 4.95
CA ALA A 93 -28.02 14.42 5.40
C ALA A 93 -29.03 14.77 4.28
N ARG A 94 -30.34 14.72 4.59
CA ARG A 94 -31.42 15.21 3.70
C ARG A 94 -31.57 16.73 3.87
N PRO A 95 -31.93 17.49 2.81
CA PRO A 95 -32.19 18.91 2.93
C PRO A 95 -33.52 19.19 3.64
N LYS A 96 -33.53 20.22 4.49
CA LYS A 96 -34.73 20.71 5.20
C LYS A 96 -35.41 21.78 4.35
N ARG A 97 -36.74 21.68 4.25
CA ARG A 97 -37.66 22.61 3.57
C ARG A 97 -37.57 24.02 4.13
#